data_AF-A0A7V7T3F1-F1
#
_entry.id   AF-A0A7V7T3F1-F1
#
_cell.length_a   1.000
_cell.length_b   1.000
_cell.length_c   1.000
_cell.angle_alpha   90.00
_cell.angle_beta   90.00
_cell.angle_gamma   90.00
#
_symmetry.space_group_name_H-M   'P 1'
#
loop_
_entity.id
_entity.type
_entity.pdbx_description
1 polymer ?
#
loop_
_entity_poly.entity_id
_entity_poly.type
_entity_poly.pdbx_seq_one_letter_code
_entity_poly.pdbx_strand_id
1 'polypeptide(L)'
;MAVRTCLWSVLIMLLVACTSKRSYLNPISSEPEFNRIVVALDYVHFVDGLNELMDYDSEKNQVQIESLKLQITNVLKEKYYDVEWALVTSGVGLHPDMAFTHVRDGQRHNEILYPPFYIQSSYPFPIQDQLMASFMDAQRIALTPATKDNQNYLQRVHLKSINFQSLMTPATDSVGVLHIRVLVPQVSFLKKLGSGVVSVGISSGSVSGGHVGIGLPLTAGNQPLSTAVLFDNKNGRLLWKNQRNGDISRLQDDGIRYFFKALPVKP
;
A
#
# COMPACT_ATOMS: atom_id res chain seq x y z
N MET A 1 -46.73 0.90 20.93
CA MET A 1 -45.69 1.95 21.15
C MET A 1 -44.27 1.40 21.20
N ALA A 2 -44.00 0.28 21.88
CA ALA A 2 -42.66 -0.30 22.05
C ALA A 2 -41.92 -0.69 20.75
N VAL A 3 -42.64 -1.13 19.70
CA VAL A 3 -42.03 -1.52 18.41
C VAL A 3 -41.42 -0.32 17.68
N ARG A 4 -42.02 0.87 17.84
CA ARG A 4 -41.59 2.09 17.14
C ARG A 4 -40.32 2.66 17.76
N THR A 5 -40.19 2.65 19.09
CA THR A 5 -38.95 3.07 19.78
C THR A 5 -37.78 2.11 19.54
N CYS A 6 -38.05 0.81 19.40
CA CYS A 6 -36.99 -0.17 19.09
C CYS A 6 -36.43 0.01 17.67
N LEU A 7 -37.28 0.28 16.67
CA LEU A 7 -36.85 0.51 15.28
C LEU A 7 -35.97 1.76 15.15
N TRP A 8 -36.31 2.84 15.86
CA TRP A 8 -35.53 4.07 15.87
C TRP A 8 -34.19 3.90 16.57
N SER A 9 -34.13 3.09 17.63
CA SER A 9 -32.89 2.77 18.35
C SER A 9 -31.92 1.95 17.48
N VAL A 10 -32.44 0.97 16.73
CA VAL A 10 -31.65 0.17 15.77
C VAL A 10 -31.17 1.03 14.60
N LEU A 11 -32.02 1.92 14.06
CA LEU A 11 -31.63 2.85 12.99
C LEU A 11 -30.52 3.81 13.44
N ILE A 12 -30.61 4.35 14.66
CA ILE A 12 -29.58 5.22 15.23
C ILE A 12 -28.28 4.44 15.49
N MET A 13 -28.35 3.21 16.00
CA MET A 13 -27.15 2.36 16.14
C MET A 13 -26.51 2.02 14.79
N LEU A 14 -27.30 1.74 13.75
CA LEU A 14 -26.79 1.51 12.39
C LEU A 14 -26.16 2.77 11.78
N LEU A 15 -26.69 3.96 12.08
CA LEU A 15 -26.12 5.24 11.63
C LEU A 15 -24.85 5.63 12.40
N VAL A 16 -24.78 5.34 13.70
CA VAL A 16 -23.58 5.61 14.53
C VAL A 16 -22.47 4.60 14.24
N ALA A 17 -22.78 3.35 13.87
CA ALA A 17 -21.80 2.36 13.42
C ALA A 17 -21.14 2.73 12.08
N CYS A 18 -21.72 3.67 11.32
CA CYS A 18 -21.14 4.27 10.12
C CYS A 18 -20.20 5.44 10.43
N THR A 19 -19.49 5.42 11.56
CA THR A 19 -18.33 6.29 11.77
C THR A 19 -17.25 5.91 10.74
N SER A 20 -17.27 6.60 9.60
CA SER A 20 -16.33 6.38 8.51
C SER A 20 -14.90 6.44 9.02
N LYS A 21 -14.12 5.38 8.76
CA LYS A 21 -12.66 5.43 8.89
C LYS A 21 -12.20 6.57 7.98
N ARG A 22 -11.75 7.69 8.56
CA ARG A 22 -11.48 8.91 7.80
C ARG A 22 -10.18 8.76 7.01
N SER A 23 -10.19 9.26 5.78
CA SER A 23 -8.95 9.55 5.05
C SER A 23 -8.32 10.71 5.78
N TYR A 24 -6.99 10.71 5.86
CA TYR A 24 -6.30 11.91 6.30
C TYR A 24 -5.97 12.73 5.06
N LEU A 25 -6.43 13.98 5.09
CA LEU A 25 -6.05 15.06 4.20
C LEU A 25 -5.40 16.13 5.08
N ASN A 26 -4.24 16.63 4.69
CA ASN A 26 -3.53 17.63 5.46
C ASN A 26 -4.31 18.96 5.46
N PRO A 27 -4.76 19.48 6.62
CA PRO A 27 -5.55 20.71 6.66
C PRO A 27 -4.74 21.98 6.37
N ILE A 28 -3.41 21.91 6.37
CA ILE A 28 -2.52 23.05 6.15
C ILE A 28 -2.05 23.12 4.69
N SER A 29 -1.99 21.98 4.01
CA SER A 29 -1.37 21.83 2.68
C SER A 29 -2.25 21.00 1.75
N SER A 30 -3.58 21.13 1.86
CA SER A 30 -4.53 20.31 1.10
C SER A 30 -4.49 20.54 -0.40
N GLU A 31 -3.89 21.65 -0.85
CA GLU A 31 -3.75 22.00 -2.26
C GLU A 31 -2.31 21.71 -2.71
N PRO A 32 -2.11 20.73 -3.62
CA PRO A 32 -0.80 20.39 -4.12
C PRO A 32 -0.33 21.44 -5.12
N GLU A 33 0.90 21.93 -4.94
CA GLU A 33 1.55 22.85 -5.89
C GLU A 33 2.07 22.14 -7.15
N PHE A 34 1.90 20.82 -7.24
CA PHE A 34 2.36 19.96 -8.32
C PHE A 34 1.21 19.37 -9.14
N ASN A 35 1.47 19.15 -10.43
CA ASN A 35 0.65 18.36 -11.33
C ASN A 35 1.30 17.01 -11.69
N ARG A 36 2.58 16.80 -11.34
CA ARG A 36 3.29 15.53 -11.57
C ARG A 36 3.26 14.67 -10.32
N ILE A 37 2.85 13.41 -10.47
CA ILE A 37 2.95 12.37 -9.45
C ILE A 37 3.92 11.28 -9.91
N VAL A 38 4.94 11.07 -9.10
CA VAL A 38 5.81 9.91 -9.16
C VAL A 38 5.24 8.81 -8.28
N VAL A 39 4.96 7.66 -8.86
CA VAL A 39 4.38 6.49 -8.19
C VAL A 39 5.46 5.48 -7.86
N ALA A 40 5.47 5.05 -6.61
CA ALA A 40 6.22 3.91 -6.12
C ALA A 40 5.23 2.84 -5.62
N LEU A 41 5.27 1.65 -6.23
CA LEU A 41 4.38 0.53 -5.92
C LEU A 41 5.16 -0.64 -5.32
N ASP A 42 4.65 -1.19 -4.22
CA ASP A 42 5.07 -2.46 -3.64
C ASP A 42 3.90 -3.44 -3.72
N TYR A 43 3.98 -4.43 -4.60
CA TYR A 43 2.91 -5.39 -4.84
C TYR A 43 3.42 -6.82 -4.65
N VAL A 44 2.68 -7.61 -3.88
CA VAL A 44 2.89 -9.06 -3.83
C VAL A 44 1.59 -9.81 -3.57
N HIS A 45 1.38 -10.87 -4.34
CA HIS A 45 0.41 -11.92 -4.08
C HIS A 45 1.14 -13.24 -3.88
N PHE A 46 0.85 -13.89 -2.77
CA PHE A 46 1.36 -15.22 -2.45
C PHE A 46 0.25 -16.09 -1.89
N VAL A 47 0.42 -17.41 -2.05
CA VAL A 47 -0.52 -18.42 -1.55
C VAL A 47 0.17 -19.18 -0.42
N ASP A 48 -0.50 -19.34 0.72
CA ASP A 48 -0.03 -20.20 1.80
C ASP A 48 0.11 -21.65 1.28
N GLY A 49 1.35 -22.10 1.19
CA GLY A 49 1.69 -23.39 0.60
C GLY A 49 1.45 -24.56 1.56
N LEU A 50 1.63 -25.77 1.03
CA LEU A 50 1.42 -27.02 1.77
C LEU A 50 2.57 -27.35 2.73
N ASN A 51 3.79 -26.85 2.47
CA ASN A 51 5.03 -27.23 3.16
C ASN A 51 5.59 -26.07 4.00
N GLU A 52 4.72 -25.32 4.69
CA GLU A 52 5.06 -24.13 5.51
C GLU A 52 5.60 -22.90 4.75
N LEU A 53 6.16 -23.08 3.56
CA LEU A 53 6.55 -21.99 2.66
C LEU A 53 5.35 -21.44 1.89
N MET A 54 5.39 -20.14 1.61
CA MET A 54 4.41 -19.47 0.75
C MET A 54 4.80 -19.61 -0.72
N ASP A 55 3.83 -19.84 -1.58
CA ASP A 55 4.00 -19.94 -3.03
C ASP A 55 3.95 -18.54 -3.65
N TYR A 56 4.99 -18.16 -4.38
CA TYR A 56 5.06 -16.93 -5.18
C TYR A 56 4.97 -17.26 -6.67
N ASP A 57 3.88 -16.82 -7.31
CA ASP A 57 3.64 -16.99 -8.74
C ASP A 57 4.08 -15.73 -9.50
N SER A 58 5.25 -15.78 -10.14
CA SER A 58 5.86 -14.61 -10.77
C SER A 58 5.02 -14.03 -11.91
N GLU A 59 4.38 -14.89 -12.71
CA GLU A 59 3.62 -14.48 -13.89
C GLU A 59 2.30 -13.85 -13.49
N LYS A 60 1.57 -14.45 -12.54
CA LYS A 60 0.34 -13.85 -12.01
C LYS A 60 0.62 -12.50 -11.36
N ASN A 61 1.72 -12.38 -10.62
CA ASN A 61 2.11 -11.11 -10.03
C ASN A 61 2.38 -10.06 -11.10
N GLN A 62 3.13 -10.40 -12.16
CA GLN A 62 3.43 -9.46 -13.23
C GLN A 62 2.17 -8.98 -13.97
N VAL A 63 1.25 -9.89 -14.30
CA VAL A 63 -0.04 -9.53 -14.92
C VAL A 63 -0.83 -8.57 -14.05
N GLN A 64 -0.89 -8.84 -12.74
CA GLN A 64 -1.63 -7.99 -11.81
C GLN A 64 -0.97 -6.62 -11.61
N ILE A 65 0.36 -6.55 -11.60
CA ILE A 65 1.12 -5.30 -11.55
C ILE A 65 0.77 -4.42 -12.77
N GLU A 66 0.80 -4.97 -13.98
CA GLU A 66 0.48 -4.18 -15.18
C GLU A 66 -0.98 -3.71 -15.21
N SER A 67 -1.91 -4.56 -14.75
CA SER A 67 -3.32 -4.18 -14.60
C SER A 67 -3.49 -3.03 -13.60
N LEU A 68 -2.83 -3.10 -12.44
CA LEU A 68 -2.86 -2.05 -11.43
C LEU A 68 -2.24 -0.75 -11.96
N LYS A 69 -1.13 -0.85 -12.69
CA LYS A 69 -0.47 0.33 -13.27
C LYS A 69 -1.41 1.08 -14.19
N LEU A 70 -2.12 0.37 -15.06
CA LEU A 70 -3.10 0.96 -15.97
C LEU A 70 -4.25 1.62 -15.21
N GLN A 71 -4.88 0.90 -14.26
CA GLN A 71 -6.03 1.40 -13.51
C GLN A 71 -5.68 2.63 -12.65
N ILE A 72 -4.57 2.58 -11.93
CA ILE A 72 -4.10 3.69 -11.10
C ILE A 72 -3.77 4.89 -11.99
N THR A 73 -3.09 4.67 -13.12
CA THR A 73 -2.76 5.74 -14.07
C THR A 73 -4.03 6.42 -14.58
N ASN A 74 -5.06 5.66 -14.93
CA ASN A 74 -6.33 6.21 -15.39
C ASN A 74 -6.99 7.07 -14.31
N VAL A 75 -7.10 6.58 -13.08
CA VAL A 75 -7.72 7.33 -11.97
C VAL A 75 -6.94 8.60 -11.61
N LEU A 76 -5.61 8.57 -11.67
CA LEU A 76 -4.79 9.75 -11.42
C LEU A 76 -4.88 10.77 -12.56
N LYS A 77 -4.96 10.32 -13.82
CA LYS A 77 -5.20 11.19 -14.98
C LYS A 77 -6.59 11.81 -14.98
N GLU A 78 -7.63 11.08 -14.54
CA GLU A 78 -8.98 11.63 -14.28
C GLU A 78 -8.94 12.78 -13.26
N LYS A 79 -7.90 12.82 -12.42
CA LYS A 79 -7.61 13.87 -11.43
C LYS A 79 -6.60 14.91 -11.91
N TYR A 80 -6.32 14.96 -13.22
CA TYR A 80 -5.43 15.92 -13.88
C TYR A 80 -3.94 15.81 -13.49
N TYR A 81 -3.51 14.63 -13.04
CA TYR A 81 -2.10 14.37 -12.76
C TYR A 81 -1.35 13.78 -13.95
N ASP A 82 -0.13 14.27 -14.17
CA ASP A 82 0.89 13.62 -14.98
C ASP A 82 1.53 12.50 -14.15
N VAL A 83 1.34 11.26 -14.59
CA VAL A 83 1.71 10.06 -13.81
C VAL A 83 2.99 9.44 -14.35
N GLU A 84 3.92 9.15 -13.45
CA GLU A 84 5.16 8.45 -13.76
C GLU A 84 5.42 7.31 -12.79
N TRP A 85 5.72 6.11 -13.32
CA TRP A 85 6.06 4.94 -12.52
C TRP A 85 7.57 4.91 -12.25
N ALA A 86 8.00 5.42 -11.10
CA ALA A 86 9.43 5.48 -10.77
C ALA A 86 9.98 4.20 -10.17
N LEU A 87 9.16 3.49 -9.38
CA LEU A 87 9.57 2.25 -8.74
C LEU A 87 8.39 1.30 -8.67
N VAL A 88 8.60 0.08 -9.16
CA VAL A 88 7.73 -1.06 -8.87
C VAL A 88 8.61 -2.12 -8.23
N THR A 89 8.24 -2.54 -7.03
CA THR A 89 8.91 -3.59 -6.31
C THR A 89 7.88 -4.56 -5.76
N SER A 90 8.33 -5.75 -5.38
CA SER A 90 7.55 -6.64 -4.53
C SER A 90 8.16 -6.81 -3.15
N GLY A 91 9.27 -6.11 -2.84
CA GLY A 91 10.19 -6.35 -1.74
C GLY A 91 9.52 -6.53 -0.38
N VAL A 92 8.97 -7.73 -0.16
CA VAL A 92 7.95 -8.15 0.81
C VAL A 92 8.18 -7.53 2.18
N GLY A 93 7.67 -6.30 2.36
CA GLY A 93 7.87 -5.50 3.57
C GLY A 93 9.33 -5.30 4.03
N LEU A 94 10.31 -5.54 3.14
CA LEU A 94 11.77 -5.62 3.31
C LEU A 94 12.28 -6.60 4.38
N HIS A 95 11.71 -7.79 4.46
CA HIS A 95 12.27 -8.92 5.20
C HIS A 95 12.97 -9.89 4.23
N PRO A 96 14.27 -9.73 3.94
CA PRO A 96 14.97 -10.51 2.91
C PRO A 96 15.09 -11.99 3.25
N ASP A 97 14.99 -12.34 4.54
CA ASP A 97 15.20 -13.73 5.00
C ASP A 97 13.96 -14.62 4.83
N MET A 98 12.86 -14.07 4.30
CA MET A 98 11.62 -14.83 4.12
C MET A 98 11.68 -15.68 2.86
N ALA A 99 11.62 -17.00 3.03
CA ALA A 99 11.68 -17.97 1.94
C ALA A 99 10.30 -18.22 1.31
N PHE A 100 10.27 -18.32 -0.02
CA PHE A 100 9.09 -18.63 -0.83
C PHE A 100 9.37 -19.76 -1.81
N THR A 101 8.36 -20.58 -2.08
CA THR A 101 8.41 -21.54 -3.20
C THR A 101 8.15 -20.79 -4.50
N HIS A 102 8.99 -20.98 -5.51
CA HIS A 102 8.72 -20.41 -6.83
C HIS A 102 7.65 -21.22 -7.57
N VAL A 103 6.62 -20.53 -8.04
CA VAL A 103 5.63 -21.07 -8.97
C VAL A 103 5.74 -20.34 -10.30
N ARG A 104 5.82 -21.11 -11.39
CA ARG A 104 5.83 -20.61 -12.76
C ARG A 104 5.02 -21.55 -13.65
N ASP A 105 4.24 -21.00 -14.58
CA ASP A 105 3.34 -21.80 -15.44
C ASP A 105 2.40 -22.74 -14.63
N GLY A 106 2.04 -22.33 -13.41
CA GLY A 106 1.23 -23.14 -12.49
C GLY A 106 1.93 -24.36 -11.87
N GLN A 107 3.23 -24.56 -12.13
CA GLN A 107 4.03 -25.63 -11.58
C GLN A 107 4.97 -25.11 -10.48
N ARG A 108 5.18 -25.92 -9.44
CA ARG A 108 6.16 -25.63 -8.39
C ARG A 108 7.55 -25.99 -8.88
N HIS A 109 8.48 -25.06 -8.75
CA HIS A 109 9.89 -25.27 -9.02
C HIS A 109 10.64 -25.56 -7.72
N ASN A 110 11.76 -26.28 -7.81
CA ASN A 110 12.61 -26.60 -6.66
C ASN A 110 13.40 -25.38 -6.13
N GLU A 111 13.35 -24.26 -6.85
CA GLU A 111 13.99 -23.02 -6.46
C GLU A 111 13.23 -22.33 -5.32
N ILE A 112 13.98 -21.96 -4.27
CA ILE A 112 13.48 -21.13 -3.18
C ILE A 112 13.84 -19.68 -3.48
N LEU A 113 12.86 -18.80 -3.44
CA LEU A 113 13.03 -17.37 -3.67
C LEU A 113 13.02 -16.59 -2.37
N TYR A 114 13.78 -15.50 -2.39
CA TYR A 114 13.85 -14.51 -1.31
C TYR A 114 13.56 -13.12 -1.89
N PRO A 115 12.80 -12.27 -1.18
CA PRO A 115 12.59 -10.89 -1.60
C PRO A 115 13.91 -10.11 -1.69
N PRO A 116 14.01 -9.12 -2.59
CA PRO A 116 12.98 -8.68 -3.54
C PRO A 116 12.88 -9.58 -4.77
N PHE A 117 11.67 -10.04 -5.11
CA PHE A 117 11.46 -10.89 -6.29
C PHE A 117 11.49 -10.10 -7.60
N TYR A 118 11.13 -8.82 -7.52
CA TYR A 118 11.03 -7.93 -8.66
C TYR A 118 11.41 -6.52 -8.25
N ILE A 119 12.22 -5.87 -9.10
CA ILE A 119 12.46 -4.44 -9.05
C ILE A 119 12.48 -3.90 -10.47
N GLN A 120 11.64 -2.91 -10.74
CA GLN A 120 11.64 -2.14 -11.96
C GLN A 120 11.68 -0.66 -11.60
N SER A 121 12.63 0.07 -12.17
CA SER A 121 12.74 1.52 -12.03
C SER A 121 13.09 2.17 -13.35
N SER A 122 12.48 3.31 -13.64
CA SER A 122 12.88 4.21 -14.73
C SER A 122 14.01 5.17 -14.31
N TYR A 123 14.45 5.11 -13.05
CA TYR A 123 15.40 6.03 -12.45
C TYR A 123 16.77 5.37 -12.20
N PRO A 124 17.85 6.16 -12.15
CA PRO A 124 19.16 5.68 -11.72
C PRO A 124 19.14 5.17 -10.28
N PHE A 125 20.05 4.24 -9.97
CA PHE A 125 20.17 3.59 -8.65
C PHE A 125 20.13 4.56 -7.44
N PRO A 126 20.80 5.73 -7.43
CA PRO A 126 20.74 6.63 -6.27
C PRO A 126 19.33 7.15 -5.95
N ILE A 127 18.45 7.27 -6.95
CA ILE A 127 17.06 7.70 -6.75
C ILE A 127 16.19 6.51 -6.39
N GLN A 128 16.44 5.35 -7.00
CA GLN A 128 15.81 4.09 -6.62
C GLN A 128 16.04 3.79 -5.12
N ASP A 129 17.25 3.96 -4.60
CA ASP A 129 17.57 3.74 -3.19
C ASP A 129 16.84 4.72 -2.28
N GLN A 130 16.72 6.00 -2.69
CA GLN A 130 15.94 7.00 -1.97
C GLN A 130 14.44 6.66 -1.96
N LEU A 131 13.89 6.20 -3.08
CA LEU A 131 12.50 5.74 -3.20
C LEU A 131 12.24 4.50 -2.34
N MET A 132 13.19 3.57 -2.27
CA MET A 132 13.09 2.38 -1.43
C MET A 132 13.14 2.74 0.07
N ALA A 133 14.05 3.65 0.45
CA ALA A 133 14.14 4.14 1.82
C ALA A 133 12.88 4.91 2.24
N SER A 134 12.38 5.81 1.39
CA SER A 134 11.15 6.57 1.67
C SER A 134 9.91 5.67 1.76
N PHE A 135 9.94 4.52 1.07
CA PHE A 135 8.91 3.50 1.17
C PHE A 135 8.74 3.01 2.61
N MET A 136 9.83 2.73 3.32
CA MET A 136 9.76 2.23 4.70
C MET A 136 9.10 3.24 5.65
N ASP A 137 9.44 4.52 5.50
CA ASP A 137 8.82 5.61 6.26
C ASP A 137 7.33 5.75 5.91
N ALA A 138 6.98 5.72 4.62
CA ALA A 138 5.61 5.82 4.14
C ALA A 138 4.72 4.71 4.72
N GLN A 139 5.27 3.51 4.91
CA GLN A 139 4.53 2.36 5.41
C GLN A 139 4.18 2.47 6.89
N ARG A 140 5.09 3.00 7.70
CA ARG A 140 4.80 3.33 9.11
C ARG A 140 3.65 4.34 9.21
N ILE A 141 3.66 5.35 8.34
CA ILE A 141 2.63 6.38 8.27
C ILE A 141 1.29 5.81 7.78
N ALA A 142 1.32 4.98 6.74
CA ALA A 142 0.17 4.29 6.19
C ALA A 142 -0.56 3.46 7.25
N LEU A 143 0.18 2.75 8.08
CA LEU A 143 -0.38 1.92 9.15
C LEU A 143 -0.87 2.72 10.37
N THR A 144 -0.44 3.96 10.57
CA THR A 144 -0.91 4.79 11.70
C THR A 144 -2.38 5.20 11.51
N PRO A 145 -3.33 4.83 12.38
CA PRO A 145 -4.74 5.20 12.22
C PRO A 145 -4.96 6.71 12.17
N ALA A 146 -5.80 7.20 11.25
CA ALA A 146 -6.21 8.59 11.15
C ALA A 146 -7.37 8.92 12.13
N THR A 147 -7.11 8.75 13.43
CA THR A 147 -8.04 9.13 14.51
C THR A 147 -7.82 10.58 14.94
N LYS A 148 -8.77 11.18 15.67
CA LYS A 148 -8.63 12.54 16.21
C LYS A 148 -7.32 12.70 17.01
N ASP A 149 -6.95 11.70 17.78
CA ASP A 149 -5.75 11.72 18.63
C ASP A 149 -4.44 11.72 17.82
N ASN A 150 -4.46 11.13 16.63
CA ASN A 150 -3.27 11.00 15.78
C ASN A 150 -3.18 12.06 14.67
N GLN A 151 -4.17 12.94 14.50
CA GLN A 151 -4.13 13.96 13.45
C GLN A 151 -2.95 14.91 13.61
N ASN A 152 -2.66 15.35 14.85
CA ASN A 152 -1.52 16.23 15.14
C ASN A 152 -0.17 15.55 14.84
N TYR A 153 -0.09 14.22 15.01
CA TYR A 153 1.09 13.47 14.59
C TYR A 153 1.21 13.51 13.06
N LEU A 154 0.16 13.09 12.33
CA LEU A 154 0.18 13.01 10.87
C LEU A 154 0.44 14.37 10.20
N GLN A 155 0.03 15.48 10.82
CA GLN A 155 0.33 16.85 10.35
C GLN A 155 1.80 17.22 10.47
N ARG A 156 2.51 16.69 11.47
CA ARG A 156 3.91 17.01 11.74
C ARG A 156 4.90 16.03 11.10
N VAL A 157 4.42 14.90 10.60
CA VAL A 157 5.28 13.94 9.92
C VAL A 157 5.75 14.51 8.59
N HIS A 158 7.06 14.42 8.38
CA HIS A 158 7.72 14.77 7.13
C HIS A 158 8.50 13.54 6.65
N LEU A 159 8.28 13.15 5.39
CA LEU A 159 9.13 12.18 4.71
C LEU A 159 10.37 12.88 4.16
N LYS A 160 11.45 12.12 4.05
CA LYS A 160 12.69 12.62 3.46
C LYS A 160 12.48 12.91 1.98
N SER A 161 12.90 14.10 1.54
CA SER A 161 12.87 14.49 0.13
C SER A 161 13.76 13.57 -0.72
N ILE A 162 13.27 13.29 -1.92
CA ILE A 162 13.95 12.50 -2.94
C ILE A 162 14.54 13.47 -3.96
N ASN A 163 15.83 13.30 -4.26
CA ASN A 163 16.51 14.18 -5.20
C ASN A 163 16.21 13.78 -6.65
N PHE A 164 15.14 14.35 -7.20
CA PHE A 164 14.81 14.25 -8.63
C PHE A 164 15.48 15.36 -9.48
N GLN A 165 16.20 16.31 -8.87
CA GLN A 165 16.65 17.55 -9.53
C GLN A 165 17.60 17.30 -10.70
N SER A 166 18.37 16.21 -10.67
CA SER A 166 19.24 15.82 -11.79
C SER A 166 18.49 15.30 -13.02
N LEU A 167 17.18 15.08 -12.92
CA LEU A 167 16.34 14.48 -13.97
C LEU A 167 15.09 15.31 -14.30
N MET A 168 14.89 16.45 -13.64
CA MET A 168 13.83 17.39 -13.97
C MET A 168 14.37 18.47 -14.89
N THR A 169 13.66 18.75 -15.99
CA THR A 169 13.81 20.03 -16.67
C THR A 169 13.49 21.16 -15.67
N PRO A 170 14.21 22.30 -15.73
CA PRO A 170 14.29 23.30 -14.66
C PRO A 170 13.00 24.12 -14.39
N ALA A 171 11.83 23.63 -14.82
CA ALA A 171 10.55 24.35 -14.76
C ALA A 171 9.45 23.64 -13.96
N THR A 172 9.74 22.60 -13.17
CA THR A 172 8.71 21.93 -12.34
C THR A 172 8.99 22.09 -10.85
N ASP A 173 8.20 22.96 -10.21
CA ASP A 173 8.40 23.53 -8.86
C ASP A 173 8.04 22.61 -7.68
N SER A 174 7.48 21.43 -7.92
CA SER A 174 7.28 20.37 -6.93
C SER A 174 6.83 19.08 -7.64
N VAL A 175 7.05 17.92 -7.01
CA VAL A 175 6.56 16.62 -7.45
C VAL A 175 5.88 15.93 -6.28
N GLY A 176 4.70 15.35 -6.51
CA GLY A 176 4.05 14.46 -5.56
C GLY A 176 4.67 13.09 -5.62
N VAL A 177 4.99 12.48 -4.48
CA VAL A 177 5.43 11.08 -4.43
C VAL A 177 4.32 10.26 -3.78
N LEU A 178 3.77 9.33 -4.56
CA LEU A 178 2.69 8.44 -4.17
C LEU A 178 3.25 7.04 -3.91
N HIS A 179 3.32 6.65 -2.64
CA HIS A 179 3.64 5.29 -2.24
C HIS A 179 2.37 4.47 -2.15
N ILE A 180 2.35 3.30 -2.80
CA ILE A 180 1.23 2.36 -2.79
C ILE A 180 1.76 0.99 -2.41
N ARG A 181 1.22 0.36 -1.36
CA ARG A 181 1.50 -1.04 -1.04
C ARG A 181 0.25 -1.87 -1.15
N VAL A 182 0.38 -3.05 -1.76
CA VAL A 182 -0.66 -4.05 -1.91
C VAL A 182 -0.10 -5.43 -1.54
N LEU A 183 -0.57 -5.97 -0.43
CA LEU A 183 -0.21 -7.31 0.03
C LEU A 183 -1.43 -8.21 -0.05
N VAL A 184 -1.35 -9.28 -0.83
CA VAL A 184 -2.46 -10.21 -1.06
C VAL A 184 -2.07 -11.61 -0.57
N PRO A 185 -2.25 -11.95 0.71
CA PRO A 185 -2.13 -13.32 1.18
C PRO A 185 -3.37 -14.13 0.77
N GLN A 186 -3.17 -15.37 0.33
CA GLN A 186 -4.27 -16.30 0.04
C GLN A 186 -4.04 -17.65 0.71
N VAL A 187 -5.04 -18.18 1.41
CA VAL A 187 -5.00 -19.56 1.93
C VAL A 187 -5.24 -20.58 0.82
N SER A 188 -4.43 -21.65 0.79
CA SER A 188 -4.65 -22.78 -0.13
C SER A 188 -5.98 -23.48 0.14
N PHE A 189 -6.62 -23.95 -0.94
CA PHE A 189 -7.94 -24.58 -0.90
C PHE A 189 -7.99 -25.82 0.00
N LEU A 190 -6.93 -26.64 0.00
CA LEU A 190 -6.79 -27.83 0.85
C LEU A 190 -6.82 -27.48 2.35
N LYS A 191 -6.12 -26.40 2.77
CA LYS A 191 -6.15 -25.92 4.16
C LYS A 191 -7.52 -25.35 4.55
N LYS A 192 -8.25 -24.73 3.60
CA LYS A 192 -9.63 -24.26 3.82
C LYS A 192 -10.64 -25.39 4.06
N LEU A 193 -10.40 -26.58 3.50
CA LEU A 193 -11.27 -27.74 3.68
C LEU A 193 -10.95 -28.56 4.94
N GLY A 194 -9.69 -28.55 5.41
CA GLY A 194 -9.22 -29.42 6.50
C GLY A 194 -9.02 -28.77 7.87
N SER A 195 -8.98 -27.44 7.99
CA SER A 195 -8.64 -26.79 9.27
C SER A 195 -9.40 -25.48 9.50
N GLY A 196 -9.92 -25.30 10.72
CA GLY A 196 -10.24 -23.98 11.25
C GLY A 196 -8.98 -23.10 11.15
N VAL A 197 -9.15 -21.91 10.58
CA VAL A 197 -8.11 -20.94 10.21
C VAL A 197 -6.90 -20.96 11.16
N VAL A 198 -5.80 -21.58 10.74
CA VAL A 198 -4.53 -21.54 11.48
C VAL A 198 -3.87 -20.19 11.21
N SER A 199 -3.80 -19.35 12.23
CA SER A 199 -3.12 -18.05 12.22
C SER A 199 -1.62 -18.26 12.38
N VAL A 200 -0.86 -18.20 11.28
CA VAL A 200 0.61 -18.11 11.34
C VAL A 200 0.99 -16.64 11.51
N GLY A 201 1.38 -16.26 12.73
CA GLY A 201 1.95 -14.96 13.01
C GLY A 201 3.45 -14.96 12.76
N ILE A 202 3.91 -14.32 11.69
CA ILE A 202 5.32 -14.01 11.54
C ILE A 202 5.61 -12.74 12.34
N SER A 203 5.98 -12.89 13.61
CA SER A 203 6.66 -11.85 14.38
C SER A 203 8.16 -12.01 14.20
N SER A 204 8.80 -10.98 13.67
CA SER A 204 10.25 -10.76 13.51
C SER A 204 11.16 -11.52 14.49
N GLY A 205 12.13 -12.26 13.94
CA GLY A 205 13.31 -12.73 14.67
C GLY A 205 14.21 -11.56 15.04
N SER A 206 14.64 -11.53 16.30
CA SER A 206 15.53 -10.53 16.90
C SER A 206 16.99 -10.76 16.49
N VAL A 207 17.63 -9.76 15.89
CA VAL A 207 19.10 -9.60 15.96
C VAL A 207 19.41 -8.17 16.43
N SER A 208 20.36 -8.09 17.35
CA SER A 208 20.71 -6.96 18.20
C SER A 208 20.81 -5.60 17.49
N GLY A 209 20.11 -4.60 18.04
CA GLY A 209 20.38 -3.18 17.81
C GLY A 209 19.41 -2.51 16.84
N GLY A 210 18.28 -2.03 17.37
CA GLY A 210 17.45 -0.99 16.74
C GLY A 210 16.77 -1.37 15.43
N HIS A 211 15.71 -2.18 15.48
CA HIS A 211 14.90 -2.48 14.30
C HIS A 211 13.44 -2.07 14.51
N VAL A 212 12.94 -1.20 13.63
CA VAL A 212 11.50 -0.95 13.45
C VAL A 212 10.98 -2.06 12.53
N GLY A 213 10.59 -3.19 13.12
CA GLY A 213 9.98 -4.30 12.39
C GLY A 213 8.61 -3.88 11.85
N ILE A 214 8.49 -3.68 10.54
CA ILE A 214 7.18 -3.60 9.87
C ILE A 214 6.71 -5.04 9.72
N GLY A 215 6.01 -5.56 10.74
CA GLY A 215 5.39 -6.88 10.66
C GLY A 215 4.46 -6.93 9.45
N LEU A 216 4.64 -7.92 8.57
CA LEU A 216 3.59 -8.28 7.63
C LEU A 216 2.37 -8.61 8.48
N PRO A 217 1.22 -7.94 8.30
CA PRO A 217 0.01 -8.25 9.05
C PRO A 217 -0.59 -9.57 8.53
N LEU A 218 0.16 -10.67 8.62
CA LEU A 218 -0.33 -12.03 8.43
C LEU A 218 -1.27 -12.42 9.58
N THR A 219 -1.18 -11.73 10.72
CA THR A 219 -1.97 -11.96 11.94
C THR A 219 -3.36 -11.33 11.94
N ALA A 220 -3.67 -10.40 11.03
CA ALA A 220 -5.00 -9.76 10.95
C ALA A 220 -5.95 -10.49 9.99
N GLY A 221 -5.75 -11.81 9.82
CA GLY A 221 -6.69 -12.75 9.22
C GLY A 221 -6.75 -12.72 7.70
N ASN A 222 -5.74 -13.25 7.00
CA ASN A 222 -5.78 -13.62 5.56
C ASN A 222 -6.44 -12.59 4.60
N GLN A 223 -6.51 -11.32 5.00
CA GLN A 223 -7.20 -10.28 4.28
C GLN A 223 -6.17 -9.47 3.51
N PRO A 224 -6.38 -9.24 2.22
CA PRO A 224 -5.50 -8.36 1.48
C PRO A 224 -5.49 -6.97 2.08
N LEU A 225 -4.33 -6.34 2.04
CA LEU A 225 -4.10 -5.02 2.58
C LEU A 225 -3.56 -4.10 1.49
N SER A 226 -4.31 -3.02 1.23
CA SER A 226 -3.84 -1.94 0.37
C SER A 226 -3.70 -0.64 1.15
N THR A 227 -2.56 0.01 0.99
CA THR A 227 -2.28 1.31 1.58
C THR A 227 -1.70 2.26 0.55
N ALA A 228 -1.99 3.54 0.70
CA ALA A 228 -1.41 4.58 -0.12
C ALA A 228 -1.19 5.87 0.66
N VAL A 229 -0.07 6.52 0.38
CA VAL A 229 0.40 7.76 1.02
C VAL A 229 0.94 8.68 -0.07
N LEU A 230 0.46 9.92 -0.10
CA LEU A 230 0.96 10.98 -0.96
C LEU A 230 1.66 12.03 -0.11
N PHE A 231 2.88 12.40 -0.50
CA PHE A 231 3.60 13.52 0.10
C PHE A 231 4.18 14.45 -0.96
N ASP A 232 4.39 15.70 -0.57
CA ASP A 232 5.06 16.71 -1.39
C ASP A 232 6.58 16.54 -1.26
N ASN A 233 7.26 16.26 -2.36
CA ASN A 233 8.70 16.01 -2.35
C ASN A 233 9.53 17.24 -1.94
N LYS A 234 9.04 18.45 -2.19
CA LYS A 234 9.74 19.71 -1.93
C LYS A 234 9.94 19.97 -0.44
N ASN A 235 8.90 19.71 0.35
CA ASN A 235 8.89 20.00 1.78
C ASN A 235 8.74 18.74 2.65
N GLY A 236 8.52 17.56 2.05
CA GLY A 236 8.35 16.29 2.74
C GLY A 236 6.98 16.09 3.40
N ARG A 237 6.05 17.04 3.27
CA ARG A 237 4.79 17.00 4.02
C ARG A 237 3.88 15.91 3.50
N LEU A 238 3.33 15.13 4.44
CA LEU A 238 2.22 14.23 4.16
C LEU A 238 1.00 15.04 3.72
N LEU A 239 0.52 14.84 2.50
CA LEU A 239 -0.65 15.53 1.96
C LEU A 239 -1.91 14.70 2.12
N TRP A 240 -1.80 13.40 1.83
CA TRP A 240 -2.92 12.49 1.85
C TRP A 240 -2.49 11.08 2.22
N LYS A 241 -3.39 10.35 2.88
CA LYS A 241 -3.33 8.89 2.95
C LYS A 241 -4.71 8.29 2.80
N ASN A 242 -4.74 7.11 2.19
CA ASN A 242 -5.98 6.41 1.93
C ASN A 242 -6.71 6.03 3.23
N GLN A 243 -8.03 5.85 3.08
CA GLN A 243 -8.80 5.09 4.05
C GLN A 243 -8.40 3.63 3.90
N ARG A 244 -8.11 2.93 5.00
CA ARG A 244 -7.82 1.49 4.97
C ARG A 244 -9.05 0.74 4.45
N ASN A 245 -9.06 0.44 3.15
CA ASN A 245 -10.11 -0.31 2.46
C ASN A 245 -9.47 -1.33 1.50
N GLY A 246 -9.58 -2.62 1.84
CA GLY A 246 -9.55 -3.75 0.91
C GLY A 246 -8.30 -4.00 0.05
N ASP A 247 -8.49 -4.91 -0.90
CA ASP A 247 -7.54 -5.32 -1.93
C ASP A 247 -7.74 -4.50 -3.21
N ILE A 248 -6.93 -3.47 -3.48
CA ILE A 248 -7.09 -2.70 -4.72
C ILE A 248 -6.83 -3.53 -5.98
N SER A 249 -6.10 -4.66 -5.87
CA SER A 249 -5.85 -5.54 -7.01
C SER A 249 -7.09 -6.31 -7.48
N ARG A 250 -8.13 -6.39 -6.64
CA ARG A 250 -9.38 -7.08 -6.96
C ARG A 250 -10.57 -6.13 -7.10
N LEU A 251 -10.35 -4.83 -6.94
CA LEU A 251 -11.40 -3.83 -7.13
C LEU A 251 -11.66 -3.63 -8.63
N GLN A 252 -12.93 -3.45 -8.97
CA GLN A 252 -13.32 -2.87 -10.26
C GLN A 252 -12.96 -1.38 -10.28
N ASP A 253 -13.02 -0.75 -11.46
CA ASP A 253 -12.65 0.64 -11.67
C ASP A 253 -13.29 1.61 -10.66
N ASP A 254 -14.58 1.43 -10.35
CA ASP A 254 -15.28 2.27 -9.35
C ASP A 254 -14.73 2.11 -7.94
N GLY A 255 -14.26 0.92 -7.58
CA GLY A 255 -13.59 0.68 -6.30
C GLY A 255 -12.24 1.38 -6.22
N ILE A 256 -11.49 1.43 -7.32
CA ILE A 256 -10.19 2.13 -7.38
C ILE A 256 -10.41 3.64 -7.36
N ARG A 257 -11.41 4.15 -8.09
CA ARG A 257 -11.86 5.55 -7.98
C ARG A 257 -12.23 5.90 -6.54
N TYR A 258 -12.97 5.02 -5.86
CA TYR A 258 -13.31 5.22 -4.45
C TYR A 258 -12.07 5.24 -3.55
N PHE A 259 -11.11 4.35 -3.78
CA PHE A 259 -9.84 4.30 -3.05
C PHE A 259 -9.07 5.64 -3.11
N PHE A 260 -9.05 6.28 -4.28
CA PHE A 260 -8.43 7.59 -4.50
C PHE A 260 -9.39 8.77 -4.37
N LYS A 261 -10.64 8.58 -3.93
CA LYS A 261 -11.68 9.62 -3.96
C LYS A 261 -11.23 10.93 -3.32
N ALA A 262 -10.64 10.83 -2.13
CA ALA A 262 -10.18 11.97 -1.33
C ALA A 262 -8.74 12.42 -1.65
N LEU A 263 -8.11 11.86 -2.68
CA LEU A 263 -6.81 12.34 -3.15
C LEU A 263 -6.98 13.81 -3.55
N PRO A 264 -6.14 14.72 -3.02
CA PRO A 264 -6.21 16.14 -3.36
C PRO A 264 -6.02 16.33 -4.86
N VAL A 265 -6.46 17.47 -5.37
CA VAL A 265 -6.25 17.91 -6.76
C VAL A 265 -5.82 19.37 -6.72
N LYS A 266 -5.00 19.79 -7.68
CA LYS A 266 -4.72 21.20 -7.86
C LYS A 266 -6.03 21.89 -8.32
N PRO A 267 -6.42 23.04 -7.74
CA PRO A 267 -7.59 23.78 -8.19
C PRO A 267 -7.47 24.25 -9.65
#